data_AF-A0A645IZG8-F1
#
_entry.id   AF-A0A645IZG8-F1
#
_cell.length_a   1.000
_cell.length_b   1.000
_cell.length_c   1.000
_cell.angle_alpha   90.00
_cell.angle_beta   90.00
_cell.angle_gamma   90.00
#
_symmetry.space_group_name_H-M   'P 1'
#
loop_
_entity.id
_entity.type
_entity.pdbx_description
1 polymer ?
#
loop_
_entity_poly.entity_id
_entity_poly.type
_entity_poly.pdbx_seq_one_letter_code
_entity_poly.pdbx_strand_id
1 'polypeptide(L)' 'MILVVEKGFGTKILNIINTLDDCHNSQIVGKFDGSYSKVCLVTCIGGERILTMLENQMISRIC' A
#
# COMPACT_ATOMS: atom_id res chain seq x y z
N MET A 1 -1.80 2.90 8.68
CA MET A 1 -3.13 2.45 8.22
C MET A 1 -3.04 2.13 6.73
N ILE A 2 -3.78 1.13 6.23
CA ILE A 2 -3.91 0.83 4.80
C ILE A 2 -5.37 0.98 4.43
N LEU A 3 -5.67 1.68 3.33
CA LEU A 3 -7.02 1.90 2.84
C LEU A 3 -7.14 1.38 1.41
N VAL A 4 -8.23 0.66 1.14
CA VAL A 4 -8.65 0.30 -0.22
C VAL A 4 -9.82 1.18 -0.59
N VAL A 5 -9.74 1.81 -1.74
CA VAL A 5 -10.73 2.78 -2.22
C VAL A 5 -11.20 2.41 -3.62
N GLU A 6 -12.43 2.80 -3.95
CA GLU A 6 -12.99 2.58 -5.27
C GLU A 6 -12.17 3.32 -6.35
N LYS A 7 -12.02 2.67 -7.51
CA LYS A 7 -11.30 3.22 -8.67
C LYS A 7 -11.95 4.54 -9.10
N GLY A 8 -11.12 5.57 -9.32
CA GLY A 8 -11.56 6.92 -9.68
C GLY A 8 -11.64 7.87 -8.49
N PHE A 9 -11.72 7.36 -7.25
CA PHE A 9 -11.77 8.19 -6.04
C PHE A 9 -10.42 8.33 -5.33
N GLY A 10 -9.39 7.60 -5.76
CA GLY A 10 -8.07 7.54 -5.09
C GLY A 10 -7.48 8.92 -4.75
N THR A 11 -7.36 9.81 -5.73
CA THR A 11 -6.79 11.15 -5.52
C THR A 11 -7.65 12.00 -4.58
N LYS A 12 -8.98 11.94 -4.71
CA LYS A 12 -9.90 12.71 -3.86
C LYS A 12 -9.76 12.31 -2.39
N ILE A 13 -9.75 10.99 -2.13
CA ILE A 13 -9.61 10.47 -0.77
C ILE A 13 -8.22 10.75 -0.22
N LEU A 14 -7.16 10.60 -1.03
CA LEU A 14 -5.80 10.93 -0.62
C LEU A 14 -5.67 12.40 -0.17
N ASN A 15 -6.26 13.32 -0.93
CA ASN A 15 -6.24 14.74 -0.59
C ASN A 15 -6.93 15.02 0.75
N ILE A 16 -8.05 14.35 1.04
CA ILE A 16 -8.75 14.48 2.33
C ILE A 16 -7.89 13.92 3.46
N ILE A 17 -7.24 12.77 3.26
CA ILE A 17 -6.36 12.18 4.27
C ILE A 17 -5.18 13.12 4.57
N ASN A 18 -4.61 13.75 3.55
CA ASN A 18 -3.47 14.66 3.71
C ASN A 18 -3.80 15.96 4.48
N THR A 19 -5.09 16.28 4.69
CA THR A 19 -5.50 17.41 5.55
C THR A 19 -5.59 17.05 7.02
N LEU A 20 -5.48 15.76 7.38
CA LEU A 20 -5.47 15.31 8.77
C LEU A 20 -4.07 15.48 9.37
N ASP A 21 -4.02 15.71 10.68
CA ASP A 21 -2.76 15.78 11.42
C ASP A 21 -1.95 14.48 11.25
N ASP A 22 -0.63 14.61 11.14
CA ASP A 22 0.34 13.52 10.94
C ASP A 22 0.16 12.67 9.66
N CYS A 23 -0.74 13.06 8.75
CA CYS A 23 -1.06 12.26 7.55
C CYS A 23 -0.41 12.77 6.25
N HIS A 24 0.45 13.79 6.31
CA HIS A 24 1.00 14.48 5.13
C HIS A 24 1.83 13.61 4.19
N ASN A 25 2.34 12.47 4.67
CA ASN A 25 3.13 11.53 3.88
C ASN A 25 2.30 10.39 3.26
N SER A 26 0.95 10.49 3.30
CA SER A 26 0.09 9.47 2.71
C SER A 26 0.26 9.43 1.19
N GLN A 27 0.20 8.24 0.62
CA GLN A 27 0.41 8.02 -0.82
C GLN A 27 -0.44 6.85 -1.33
N ILE A 28 -0.77 6.87 -2.62
CA ILE A 28 -1.30 5.70 -3.32
C ILE A 28 -0.11 4.78 -3.64
N VAL A 29 -0.08 3.60 -3.02
CA VAL A 29 1.05 2.65 -3.15
C VAL A 29 0.79 1.50 -4.12
N GLY A 30 -0.41 1.39 -4.67
CA GLY A 30 -0.75 0.30 -5.57
C GLY A 30 -2.19 0.36 -6.09
N LYS A 31 -2.54 -0.66 -6.87
CA LYS A 31 -3.87 -0.90 -7.42
C LYS A 31 -4.12 -2.40 -7.47
N PHE A 32 -5.39 -2.78 -7.47
CA PHE A 32 -5.76 -4.14 -7.77
C PHE A 32 -5.80 -4.39 -9.28
N ASP A 33 -5.29 -5.55 -9.70
CA ASP A 33 -5.53 -6.12 -11.01
C ASP A 33 -6.57 -7.24 -10.93
N GLY A 34 -7.10 -7.67 -12.08
CA GLY A 34 -8.18 -8.66 -12.13
C GLY A 34 -7.83 -10.04 -11.61
N SER A 35 -6.56 -10.33 -11.29
CA SER A 35 -6.10 -11.65 -10.86
C SER A 35 -6.13 -11.84 -9.35
N TYR A 36 -6.17 -10.76 -8.55
CA TYR A 36 -6.35 -10.68 -7.09
C TYR A 36 -5.65 -11.76 -6.22
N SER A 37 -4.62 -12.44 -6.73
CA SER A 37 -4.12 -13.70 -6.16
C SER A 37 -2.83 -13.52 -5.35
N LYS A 38 -2.13 -12.41 -5.56
CA LYS A 38 -0.83 -12.12 -4.95
C LYS A 38 -0.59 -10.61 -4.90
N VAL A 39 0.32 -10.21 -4.02
CA VAL A 39 0.84 -8.84 -3.98
C VAL A 39 2.17 -8.79 -4.72
N CYS A 40 2.25 -7.96 -5.76
CA CYS A 40 3.48 -7.71 -6.49
C CYS A 40 4.03 -6.32 -6.15
N LEU A 41 5.35 -6.24 -5.91
CA LEU A 41 6.08 -4.99 -5.84
C LEU A 41 6.73 -4.71 -7.19
N VAL A 42 6.39 -3.57 -7.78
CA VAL A 42 7.10 -3.01 -8.93
C VAL A 42 8.38 -2.33 -8.40
N THR A 43 9.52 -2.74 -8.95
CA THR A 43 10.84 -2.20 -8.63
C THR A 43 11.06 -0.83 -9.27
N CYS A 44 12.06 -0.08 -8.81
CA CYS A 44 12.38 1.25 -9.33
C CYS A 44 12.73 1.29 -10.82
N ILE A 45 13.08 0.14 -11.41
CA ILE A 45 13.39 -0.01 -12.84
C ILE A 45 12.28 -0.74 -13.63
N GLY A 46 11.12 -0.97 -13.01
CA GLY A 46 9.93 -1.52 -13.68
C GLY A 46 9.80 -3.04 -13.68
N GLY A 47 10.76 -3.80 -13.15
CA GLY A 47 10.61 -5.24 -12.93
C GLY A 47 9.65 -5.54 -11.77
N GLU A 48 9.11 -6.74 -11.68
CA GLU A 48 8.15 -7.15 -10.64
C GLU A 48 8.71 -8.27 -9.75
N ARG A 49 8.37 -8.24 -8.46
CA ARG A 49 8.61 -9.36 -7.53
C ARG A 49 7.40 -9.60 -6.63
N ILE A 50 7.24 -10.85 -6.17
CA ILE A 50 6.17 -11.20 -5.24
C ILE A 50 6.55 -10.75 -3.82
N LEU A 51 5.63 -10.06 -3.13
CA LEU A 51 5.74 -9.81 -1.69
C LEU A 51 5.11 -10.98 -0.95
N THR A 52 5.95 -11.78 -0.29
CA THR A 52 5.53 -12.91 0.54
C THR A 52 5.28 -12.46 1.96
N MET A 53 4.38 -13.15 2.66
CA MET A 53 4.25 -12.97 4.11
C MET A 53 5.51 -13.45 4.81
N LEU A 54 5.92 -12.75 5.87
CA LEU A 54 6.94 -13.25 6.78
C LEU A 54 6.39 -14.46 7.53
N GLU A 55 7.24 -15.45 7.76
CA GLU A 55 6.86 -16.66 8.51
C GLU A 55 6.55 -16.32 9.98
N ASN A 56 7.30 -15.40 10.57
CA ASN A 56 7.14 -14.95 11.95
C ASN A 56 7.54 -13.47 12.10
N GLN A 57 7.12 -12.83 13.19
CA GLN A 57 7.59 -11.50 13.55
C GLN A 57 9.09 -11.57 13.91
N MET A 58 9.94 -10.98 13.07
CA MET A 58 11.40 -11.11 13.20
C MET A 58 11.98 -10.30 14.37
N ILE A 59 11.30 -9.22 14.78
CA ILE A 59 11.77 -8.34 15.85
C ILE A 59 10.99 -8.62 17.12
N SER A 60 11.72 -9.06 18.15
CA SER A 60 11.15 -9.36 19.46
C SER A 60 10.62 -8.09 20.15
N ARG A 61 9.46 -8.18 20.81
CA ARG A 61 8.86 -7.12 21.65
C ARG A 61 8.69 -5.76 20.95
N ILE A 62 8.39 -5.76 19.65
CA ILE A 62 8.23 -4.53 18.86
C ILE A 62 6.83 -3.89 18.97
N CYS A 63 5.90 -4.54 19.67
CA CYS A 63 4.58 -4.01 19.97
C CYS A 63 4.35 -3.88 21.47
#